data_AF-A0A9X0PFT8-F1
#
_entry.id   AF-A0A9X0PFT8-F1
#
_cell.length_a   1.000
_cell.length_b   1.000
_cell.length_c   1.000
_cell.angle_alpha   90.00
_cell.angle_beta   90.00
_cell.angle_gamma   90.00
#
_symmetry.space_group_name_H-M   'P 1'
#
loop_
_entity.id
_entity.type
_entity.pdbx_description
1 polymer ?
#
loop_
_entity_poly.entity_id
_entity_poly.type
_entity_poly.pdbx_seq_one_letter_code
_entity_poly.pdbx_strand_id
1 'polypeptide(L)'
;MVANLSKKEFLSFLNSTEGKQFNEDGAFGFQCFDYANTGWKKLFNHMLMGQGAKDIPFNSINKNHFKTEAKVYSNTPDFLAEPGDMVVFGANYGGGYGH
;
A
#
# COMPACT_ATOMS: atom_id res chain seq x y z
N MET A 1 16.40 -0.32 -3.51
CA MET A 1 16.61 0.69 -2.44
C MET A 1 16.36 0.02 -1.10
N VAL A 2 16.97 0.44 0.01
CA VAL A 2 16.63 -0.09 1.34
C VAL A 2 15.51 0.78 1.93
N ALA A 3 14.52 0.16 2.57
CA ALA A 3 13.43 0.89 3.22
C ALA A 3 13.96 1.86 4.30
N ASN A 4 13.34 3.03 4.43
CA ASN A 4 13.73 4.07 5.39
C ASN A 4 13.47 3.69 6.85
N LEU A 5 12.58 2.73 7.10
CA LEU A 5 12.20 2.28 8.43
C LEU A 5 12.36 0.76 8.55
N SER A 6 12.79 0.31 9.72
CA SER A 6 12.66 -1.09 10.11
C SER A 6 11.18 -1.48 10.27
N LYS A 7 10.89 -2.79 10.28
CA LYS A 7 9.52 -3.31 10.52
C LYS A 7 8.91 -2.75 11.81
N LYS A 8 9.68 -2.70 12.90
CA LYS A 8 9.21 -2.18 14.20
C LYS A 8 8.86 -0.69 14.13
N GLU A 9 9.71 0.11 13.49
CA GLU A 9 9.46 1.56 13.33
C GLU A 9 8.28 1.82 12.41
N PHE A 10 8.13 1.03 11.35
CA PHE A 10 6.98 1.13 10.45
C PHE A 10 5.67 0.78 11.14
N LEU A 11 5.63 -0.29 11.94
CA LEU A 11 4.45 -0.63 12.76
C LEU A 11 4.13 0.45 13.78
N SER A 12 5.16 0.99 14.45
CA SER A 12 4.99 2.12 15.37
C SER A 12 4.43 3.35 14.65
N PHE A 13 4.88 3.61 13.42
CA PHE A 13 4.34 4.67 12.60
C PHE A 13 2.87 4.42 12.25
N LEU A 14 2.52 3.24 11.72
CA LEU A 14 1.14 2.88 11.37
C LEU A 14 0.18 3.04 12.56
N ASN A 15 0.54 2.52 13.74
CA ASN A 15 -0.29 2.68 14.95
C ASN A 15 -0.46 4.16 15.33
N SER A 16 0.57 4.99 15.13
CA SER A 16 0.47 6.44 15.39
C SER A 16 -0.44 7.19 14.41
N THR A 17 -0.85 6.54 13.31
CA THR A 17 -1.77 7.12 12.32
C THR A 17 -3.24 6.81 12.57
N GLU A 18 -3.56 5.97 13.55
CA GLU A 18 -4.93 5.67 13.94
C GLU A 18 -5.71 6.95 14.28
N GLY A 19 -6.92 7.07 13.75
CA GLY A 19 -7.76 8.26 13.90
C GLY A 19 -7.34 9.48 13.07
N LYS A 20 -6.32 9.35 12.21
CA LYS A 20 -5.88 10.42 11.29
C LYS A 20 -6.34 10.13 9.86
N GLN A 21 -6.52 11.21 9.11
CA GLN A 21 -6.92 11.18 7.71
C GLN A 21 -5.75 11.67 6.85
N PHE A 22 -5.53 11.02 5.71
CA PHE A 22 -4.46 11.34 4.78
C PHE A 22 -5.05 11.49 3.38
N ASN A 23 -4.62 12.53 2.69
CA ASN A 23 -5.01 12.87 1.33
C ASN A 23 -3.73 13.19 0.57
N GLU A 24 -3.02 12.16 0.15
CA GLU A 24 -1.68 12.30 -0.42
C GLU A 24 -1.75 12.79 -1.88
N ASP A 25 -2.86 12.53 -2.57
CA ASP A 25 -3.07 12.96 -3.97
C ASP A 25 -3.90 14.25 -4.12
N GLY A 26 -4.57 14.70 -3.06
CA GLY A 26 -5.41 15.90 -3.06
C GLY A 26 -6.80 15.71 -3.67
N ALA A 27 -7.19 14.49 -4.04
CA ALA A 27 -8.37 14.17 -4.82
C ALA A 27 -9.31 13.20 -4.07
N PHE A 28 -10.61 13.29 -4.35
CA PHE A 28 -11.64 12.37 -3.84
C PHE A 28 -11.70 12.20 -2.29
N GLY A 29 -11.03 13.05 -1.51
CA GLY A 29 -11.11 13.07 -0.05
C GLY A 29 -10.02 12.24 0.61
N PHE A 30 -10.41 11.24 1.42
CA PHE A 30 -9.48 10.39 2.18
C PHE A 30 -9.74 8.94 1.79
N GLN A 31 -9.05 8.44 0.76
CA GLN A 31 -9.28 7.13 0.19
C GLN A 31 -8.31 6.08 0.76
N CYS A 32 -8.64 4.80 0.52
CA CYS A 32 -7.76 3.68 0.88
C CYS A 32 -6.38 3.77 0.21
N PHE A 33 -6.34 4.24 -1.03
CA PHE A 33 -5.10 4.44 -1.77
C PHE A 33 -4.24 5.53 -1.10
N ASP A 34 -4.83 6.63 -0.61
CA ASP A 34 -4.08 7.65 0.13
C ASP A 34 -3.36 7.07 1.34
N TYR A 35 -4.08 6.27 2.13
CA TYR A 35 -3.49 5.63 3.30
C TYR A 35 -2.37 4.64 2.93
N ALA A 36 -2.56 3.86 1.85
CA ALA A 36 -1.50 3.02 1.31
C ALA A 36 -0.26 3.85 0.90
N ASN A 37 -0.47 5.00 0.28
CA ASN A 37 0.59 5.93 -0.11
C ASN A 37 1.27 6.59 1.09
N THR A 38 0.56 6.94 2.16
CA THR A 38 1.17 7.45 3.40
C THR A 38 2.18 6.46 3.98
N GLY A 39 1.81 5.17 4.04
CA GLY A 39 2.74 4.11 4.45
C GLY A 39 3.90 3.92 3.47
N TRP A 40 3.59 3.81 2.18
CA TRP A 40 4.57 3.56 1.13
C TRP A 40 5.62 4.68 1.03
N LYS A 41 5.18 5.94 1.03
CA LYS A 41 6.05 7.12 1.00
C LYS A 41 6.93 7.20 2.24
N LYS A 42 6.45 6.75 3.40
CA LYS A 42 7.29 6.68 4.60
C LYS A 42 8.43 5.66 4.44
N LEU A 43 8.17 4.54 3.78
CA LEU A 43 9.17 3.50 3.53
C LEU A 43 10.15 3.84 2.39
N PHE A 44 9.66 4.40 1.28
CA PHE A 44 10.43 4.49 0.03
C PHE A 44 10.50 5.90 -0.60
N ASN A 45 9.87 6.90 0.02
CA ASN A 45 9.90 8.32 -0.41
C ASN A 45 9.40 8.57 -1.85
N HIS A 46 8.50 7.73 -2.36
CA HIS A 46 7.72 7.99 -3.57
C HIS A 46 6.30 7.45 -3.40
N MET A 47 5.46 7.64 -4.41
CA MET A 47 4.05 7.20 -4.42
C MET A 47 3.89 5.93 -5.24
N LEU A 48 2.87 5.15 -4.90
CA LEU A 48 2.31 4.08 -5.72
C LEU A 48 1.44 4.67 -6.84
N MET A 49 1.42 3.98 -7.97
CA MET A 49 0.68 4.38 -9.18
C MET A 49 -0.51 3.45 -9.43
N GLY A 50 -1.61 3.99 -9.94
CA GLY A 50 -2.82 3.22 -10.26
C GLY A 50 -4.05 4.12 -10.38
N GLN A 51 -5.12 3.61 -11.00
CA GLN A 51 -6.41 4.31 -11.00
C GLN A 51 -7.24 3.94 -9.76
N GLY A 52 -7.04 2.74 -9.22
CA GLY A 52 -7.57 2.30 -7.94
C GLY A 52 -6.64 1.31 -7.25
N ALA A 53 -6.95 0.97 -5.99
CA ALA A 53 -6.11 0.10 -5.16
C ALA A 53 -5.80 -1.25 -5.83
N LYS A 54 -6.77 -1.80 -6.60
CA LYS A 54 -6.58 -3.06 -7.36
C LYS A 54 -5.37 -3.03 -8.32
N ASP A 55 -4.96 -1.85 -8.78
CA ASP A 55 -3.91 -1.68 -9.77
C ASP A 55 -2.52 -1.70 -9.15
N ILE A 56 -2.40 -1.48 -7.82
CA ILE A 56 -1.13 -1.42 -7.09
C ILE A 56 -0.17 -2.57 -7.46
N PRO A 57 -0.59 -3.86 -7.39
CA PRO A 57 0.30 -4.99 -7.70
C PRO A 57 0.58 -5.17 -9.20
N PHE A 58 -0.19 -4.54 -10.08
CA PHE A 58 -0.15 -4.79 -11.53
C PHE A 58 0.38 -3.62 -12.37
N ASN A 59 0.36 -2.40 -11.83
CA ASN A 59 0.85 -1.21 -12.51
C ASN A 59 2.33 -1.37 -12.88
N SER A 60 2.69 -1.00 -14.12
CA SER A 60 4.04 -1.22 -14.67
C SER A 60 5.13 -0.45 -13.92
N ILE A 61 4.83 0.75 -13.42
CA ILE A 61 5.77 1.58 -12.65
C ILE A 61 6.01 0.91 -11.30
N ASN A 62 4.95 0.56 -10.58
CA ASN A 62 5.04 -0.13 -9.28
C ASN A 62 5.80 -1.46 -9.41
N LYS A 63 5.48 -2.27 -10.42
CA LYS A 63 6.17 -3.54 -10.67
C LYS A 63 7.68 -3.36 -10.87
N ASN A 64 8.11 -2.23 -11.45
CA ASN A 64 9.53 -1.95 -11.59
C ASN A 64 10.19 -1.62 -10.25
N HIS A 65 9.53 -0.81 -9.42
CA HIS A 65 9.95 -0.50 -8.04
C HIS A 65 10.04 -1.75 -7.15
N PHE A 66 9.01 -2.61 -7.21
CA PHE A 66 8.90 -3.81 -6.40
C PHE A 66 10.05 -4.80 -6.63
N LYS A 67 10.71 -4.79 -7.78
CA LYS A 67 11.92 -5.61 -8.01
C LYS A 67 12.96 -5.47 -6.90
N THR A 68 13.00 -4.33 -6.21
CA THR A 68 13.94 -4.09 -5.09
C THR A 68 13.28 -3.69 -3.78
N GLU A 69 11.98 -3.39 -3.77
CA GLU A 69 11.31 -2.75 -2.62
C GLU A 69 10.23 -3.62 -1.97
N ALA A 70 9.59 -4.52 -2.71
CA ALA A 70 8.49 -5.34 -2.18
C ALA A 70 8.32 -6.66 -2.93
N LYS A 71 7.71 -7.64 -2.28
CA LYS A 71 7.32 -8.89 -2.94
C LYS A 71 5.81 -9.02 -2.90
N VAL A 72 5.20 -9.26 -4.06
CA VAL A 72 3.77 -9.49 -4.20
C VAL A 72 3.50 -10.97 -3.99
N TYR A 73 2.65 -11.29 -3.03
CA TYR A 73 2.17 -12.64 -2.76
C TYR A 73 0.70 -12.76 -3.15
N SER A 74 0.33 -13.89 -3.77
CA SER A 74 -1.09 -14.21 -3.95
C SER A 74 -1.65 -14.74 -2.64
N ASN A 75 -2.84 -14.28 -2.27
CA ASN A 75 -3.53 -14.79 -1.09
C ASN A 75 -4.04 -16.22 -1.36
N THR A 76 -3.41 -17.21 -0.74
CA THR A 76 -3.82 -18.63 -0.78
C THR A 76 -4.27 -19.07 0.62
N PRO A 77 -4.99 -20.19 0.76
CA PRO A 77 -5.41 -20.67 2.09
C PRO A 77 -4.26 -20.87 3.09
N ASP A 78 -3.05 -21.16 2.60
CA ASP A 78 -1.86 -21.38 3.42
C ASP A 78 -1.02 -20.10 3.64
N PHE A 79 -1.30 -19.02 2.90
CA PHE A 79 -0.58 -17.78 3.05
C PHE A 79 -1.10 -17.01 4.26
N LEU A 80 -0.20 -16.70 5.20
CA LEU A 80 -0.51 -15.86 6.35
C LEU A 80 0.26 -14.54 6.22
N ALA A 81 -0.47 -13.45 6.05
CA ALA A 81 0.11 -12.11 6.05
C ALA A 81 0.72 -11.79 7.42
N GLU A 82 1.80 -11.01 7.41
CA GLU A 82 2.46 -10.54 8.62
C GLU A 82 2.06 -9.10 8.95
N PRO A 83 2.16 -8.68 10.23
CA PRO A 83 1.98 -7.28 10.58
C PRO A 83 2.91 -6.37 9.76
N GLY A 84 2.33 -5.39 9.07
CA GLY A 84 3.05 -4.45 8.20
C GLY A 84 2.93 -4.76 6.71
N ASP A 85 2.40 -5.93 6.33
CA ASP A 85 2.09 -6.22 4.93
C ASP A 85 0.96 -5.31 4.41
N MET A 86 1.09 -4.89 3.16
CA MET A 86 0.03 -4.18 2.44
C MET A 86 -0.91 -5.20 1.80
N VAL A 87 -2.16 -5.20 2.25
CA VAL A 87 -3.22 -6.02 1.66
C VAL A 87 -3.88 -5.25 0.52
N VAL A 88 -4.11 -5.92 -0.60
CA VAL A 88 -4.82 -5.36 -1.75
C VAL A 88 -5.96 -6.28 -2.15
N PHE A 89 -7.18 -5.74 -2.17
CA PHE A 89 -8.38 -6.41 -2.64
C PHE A 89 -8.65 -6.05 -4.10
N GLY A 90 -9.01 -7.06 -4.90
CA GLY A 90 -9.35 -6.90 -6.31
C GLY A 90 -10.72 -6.22 -6.53
N ALA A 91 -11.15 -6.17 -7.79
CA ALA A 91 -12.38 -5.50 -8.22
C ALA A 91 -13.67 -6.32 -8.01
N ASN A 92 -13.61 -7.43 -7.26
CA ASN A 92 -14.72 -8.39 -7.17
C ASN A 92 -15.95 -7.84 -6.42
N TYR A 93 -15.77 -6.76 -5.65
CA TYR A 93 -16.81 -6.13 -4.84
C TYR A 93 -16.76 -4.60 -5.00
N GLY A 94 -17.88 -3.93 -4.73
CA GLY A 94 -17.99 -2.46 -4.76
C GLY A 94 -17.96 -1.86 -6.17
N GLY A 95 -17.45 -0.62 -6.28
CA GLY A 95 -17.40 0.16 -7.53
C GLY A 95 -16.27 -0.24 -8.51
N GLY A 96 -15.57 -1.35 -8.26
CA GLY A 96 -14.57 -1.90 -9.18
C GLY A 96 -13.17 -1.27 -9.08
N TYR A 97 -12.90 -0.38 -8.12
CA TYR A 97 -11.58 0.23 -7.91
C TYR A 97 -10.65 -0.58 -6.98
N GLY A 98 -11.18 -1.61 -6.31
CA GLY A 98 -10.46 -2.37 -5.27
C GLY A 98 -10.46 -1.66 -3.92
N HIS A 99 -9.77 -2.27 -2.94
CA HIS A 99 -9.56 -1.72 -1.61
C HIS A 99 -8.14 -2.03 -1.11
#